data_AF-A0A523FP72-F1
#
_entry.id   AF-A0A523FP72-F1
#
_cell.length_a   1.000
_cell.length_b   1.000
_cell.length_c   1.000
_cell.angle_alpha   90.00
_cell.angle_beta   90.00
_cell.angle_gamma   90.00
#
_symmetry.space_group_name_H-M   'P 1'
#
loop_
_entity.id
_entity.type
_entity.pdbx_description
1 polymer ?
#
loop_
_entity_poly.entity_id
_entity_poly.type
_entity_poly.pdbx_seq_one_letter_code
_entity_poly.pdbx_strand_id
1 'polypeptide(L)'
;MKFFKSIPLLTLSLVLIIFAVANRQSVTLSLWPFPAEIPEVPLFFVFFGGIFIGMALAGLITAYRGVRHFSEMRSAKKETSRLATEVDDLESELDKKPAKVDQKDYTEGGGAKPRKLAKGD
;
A
#
# COMPACT_ATOMS: atom_id res chain seq x y z
N MET A 1 -29.18 -6.92 6.97
CA MET A 1 -28.89 -7.95 7.98
C MET A 1 -27.48 -7.74 8.57
N LYS A 2 -27.33 -6.83 9.55
CA LYS A 2 -26.02 -6.47 10.15
C LYS A 2 -25.81 -7.06 11.56
N PHE A 3 -26.83 -7.70 12.15
CA PHE A 3 -26.81 -8.20 13.53
C PHE A 3 -25.98 -9.49 13.73
N PHE A 4 -25.81 -10.32 12.70
CA PHE A 4 -25.00 -11.55 12.86
C PHE A 4 -23.50 -11.26 13.05
N LYS A 5 -23.01 -10.14 12.53
CA LYS A 5 -21.59 -9.75 12.68
C LYS A 5 -21.22 -9.30 14.09
N SER A 6 -22.20 -8.88 14.90
CA SER A 6 -21.95 -8.44 16.28
C SER A 6 -21.97 -9.57 17.30
N ILE A 7 -22.42 -10.78 16.93
CA ILE A 7 -22.42 -11.95 17.83
C ILE A 7 -21.04 -12.21 18.46
N PRO A 8 -19.92 -12.29 17.71
CA PRO A 8 -18.61 -12.49 18.33
C PRO A 8 -18.22 -11.32 19.25
N LEU A 9 -18.57 -10.09 18.89
CA LEU A 9 -18.27 -8.91 19.69
C LEU A 9 -19.08 -8.90 21.00
N LEU A 10 -20.33 -9.36 20.95
CA LEU A 10 -21.20 -9.49 22.12
C LEU A 10 -20.66 -10.56 23.07
N THR A 11 -20.29 -11.73 22.55
CA THR A 11 -19.70 -12.81 23.34
C THR A 11 -18.40 -12.34 23.99
N LEU A 12 -17.51 -11.69 23.23
CA LEU A 12 -16.28 -11.13 23.76
C LEU A 12 -16.57 -10.10 24.88
N SER A 13 -17.49 -9.17 24.64
CA SER A 13 -17.89 -8.17 25.64
C SER A 13 -18.38 -8.81 26.94
N LEU A 14 -19.22 -9.85 26.84
CA LEU A 14 -19.71 -10.58 28.02
C LEU A 14 -18.56 -11.22 28.82
N VAL A 15 -17.61 -11.86 28.13
CA VAL A 15 -16.42 -12.45 28.77
C VAL A 15 -15.59 -11.37 29.47
N LEU A 16 -15.39 -10.21 28.84
CA LEU A 16 -14.64 -9.10 29.43
C LEU A 16 -15.34 -8.54 30.67
N ILE A 17 -16.67 -8.45 30.67
CA ILE A 17 -17.45 -8.02 31.84
C ILE A 17 -17.30 -9.02 32.98
N ILE A 18 -17.46 -10.32 32.72
CA ILE A 18 -17.29 -11.37 33.73
C ILE A 18 -15.88 -11.32 34.31
N PHE A 19 -14.87 -11.20 33.45
CA PHE A 19 -13.48 -11.03 33.87
C PHE A 19 -13.30 -9.80 34.76
N ALA A 20 -13.90 -8.65 34.40
CA ALA A 20 -13.81 -7.43 35.19
C ALA A 20 -14.47 -7.56 36.57
N VAL A 21 -15.64 -8.21 36.63
CA VAL A 21 -16.38 -8.43 37.89
C VAL A 21 -15.64 -9.44 38.78
N ALA A 22 -15.11 -10.52 38.19
CA ALA A 22 -14.36 -11.53 38.94
C ALA A 22 -13.03 -10.98 39.47
N ASN A 23 -12.37 -10.10 38.71
CA ASN A 23 -11.08 -9.48 39.05
C ASN A 23 -11.28 -8.05 39.60
N ARG A 24 -12.32 -7.84 40.41
CA ARG A 24 -12.56 -6.58 41.14
C ARG A 24 -11.65 -6.39 42.36
N GLN A 25 -10.72 -7.32 42.58
CA GLN A 25 -9.75 -7.23 43.65
C GLN A 25 -8.92 -5.95 43.49
N SER A 26 -8.87 -5.16 44.55
CA SER A 26 -8.08 -3.95 44.64
C SER A 26 -6.60 -4.33 44.76
N VAL A 27 -5.78 -3.84 43.83
CA VAL A 27 -4.33 -4.00 43.84
C VAL A 27 -3.66 -2.63 43.92
N THR A 28 -2.55 -2.56 44.66
CA THR A 28 -1.73 -1.35 44.69
C THR A 28 -0.88 -1.32 43.43
N LEU A 29 -1.09 -0.31 42.59
CA LEU A 29 -0.29 -0.15 41.37
C LEU A 29 0.92 0.72 41.69
N SER A 30 2.10 0.10 41.76
CA SER A 30 3.38 0.79 41.88
C SER A 30 3.98 0.97 40.48
N LEU A 31 4.09 2.23 40.03
CA LEU A 31 4.57 2.58 38.69
C LEU A 31 6.08 2.83 38.71
N TRP A 32 6.92 1.81 38.87
CA TRP A 32 8.36 1.99 38.74
C TRP A 32 8.74 2.40 37.30
N PRO A 33 9.57 3.44 37.01
CA PRO A 33 10.45 4.30 37.84
C PRO A 33 9.84 5.64 38.31
N PHE A 34 8.52 5.83 38.21
CA PHE A 34 7.82 7.01 38.72
C PHE A 34 7.49 6.85 40.21
N PRO A 35 7.61 7.90 41.05
CA PRO A 35 7.18 7.85 42.45
C PRO A 35 5.65 8.01 42.55
N ALA A 36 4.91 7.24 41.76
CA ALA A 36 3.46 7.23 41.74
C ALA A 36 2.97 5.85 42.19
N GLU A 37 2.36 5.82 43.36
CA GLU A 37 1.64 4.68 43.88
C GLU A 37 0.15 5.01 43.82
N ILE A 38 -0.60 4.24 43.04
CA ILE A 38 -2.05 4.38 42.98
C ILE A 38 -2.64 3.27 43.84
N PRO A 39 -3.10 3.59 45.07
CA PRO A 39 -3.68 2.60 45.95
C PRO A 39 -5.05 2.14 45.42
N GLU A 40 -5.36 0.87 45.70
CA GLU A 40 -6.70 0.30 45.53
C GLU A 40 -7.30 0.32 44.11
N VAL A 41 -6.46 0.17 43.08
CA VAL A 41 -6.95 0.08 41.70
C VAL A 41 -7.46 -1.33 41.43
N PRO A 42 -8.71 -1.53 40.95
CA PRO A 42 -9.17 -2.86 40.55
C PRO A 42 -8.31 -3.43 39.41
N LEU A 43 -7.94 -4.70 39.47
CA LEU A 43 -7.01 -5.33 38.52
C LEU A 43 -7.46 -5.18 37.05
N PHE A 44 -8.77 -5.21 36.79
CA PHE A 44 -9.28 -5.03 35.44
C PHE A 44 -8.93 -3.65 34.84
N PHE A 45 -8.89 -2.59 35.65
CA PHE A 45 -8.51 -1.25 35.18
C PHE A 45 -7.07 -1.22 34.67
N VAL A 46 -6.16 -1.89 35.38
CA VAL A 46 -4.75 -1.97 34.99
C VAL A 46 -4.62 -2.73 33.66
N PHE A 47 -5.32 -3.86 33.54
CA PHE A 47 -5.30 -4.68 32.33
C PHE A 47 -5.86 -3.94 31.10
N PHE A 48 -7.08 -3.41 31.19
CA PHE A 48 -7.70 -2.68 30.09
C PHE A 48 -7.02 -1.35 29.81
N GLY A 49 -6.55 -0.65 30.84
CA GLY A 49 -5.78 0.58 30.71
C GLY A 49 -4.49 0.36 29.92
N GLY A 50 -3.75 -0.71 30.22
CA GLY A 50 -2.54 -1.07 29.47
C GLY A 50 -2.83 -1.37 28.00
N ILE A 51 -3.87 -2.15 27.70
CA ILE A 51 -4.29 -2.42 26.32
C ILE A 51 -4.67 -1.13 25.59
N PHE A 52 -5.45 -0.26 26.25
CA PHE A 52 -5.91 0.99 25.66
C PHE A 52 -4.75 1.94 25.35
N ILE A 53 -3.80 2.09 26.28
CA ILE A 53 -2.59 2.88 26.07
C ILE A 53 -1.76 2.30 24.92
N GLY A 54 -1.55 0.98 24.90
CA GLY A 54 -0.82 0.31 23.82
C GLY A 54 -1.48 0.51 22.46
N MET A 55 -2.80 0.39 22.38
CA MET A 55 -3.56 0.61 21.14
C MET A 55 -3.55 2.08 20.71
N ALA A 56 -3.64 3.02 21.65
CA ALA A 56 -3.52 4.45 21.36
C ALA A 56 -2.14 4.77 20.79
N LEU A 57 -1.07 4.26 21.39
CA LEU A 57 0.30 4.43 20.88
C LEU A 57 0.49 3.79 19.51
N ALA A 58 0.01 2.57 19.30
CA ALA A 58 0.07 1.89 18.01
C ALA A 58 -0.69 2.66 16.92
N GLY A 59 -1.87 3.18 17.26
CA GLY A 59 -2.66 4.07 16.41
C GLY A 59 -1.93 5.36 16.08
N LEU A 60 -1.30 6.00 17.07
CA LEU A 60 -0.55 7.25 16.90
C LEU A 60 0.67 7.05 16.00
N ILE A 61 1.42 5.95 16.19
CA ILE A 61 2.58 5.60 15.35
C ILE A 61 2.12 5.36 13.90
N THR A 62 1.03 4.64 13.70
CA THR A 62 0.48 4.34 12.37
C THR A 62 -0.05 5.61 11.71
N ALA A 63 -0.75 6.45 12.45
CA ALA A 63 -1.24 7.74 11.96
C ALA A 63 -0.07 8.66 11.56
N TYR A 64 0.97 8.75 12.39
CA TYR A 64 2.17 9.55 12.08
C TYR A 64 2.86 9.09 10.80
N ARG A 65 2.95 7.77 10.57
CA ARG A 65 3.44 7.19 9.31
C ARG A 65 2.50 7.49 8.13
N GLY A 66 1.20 7.38 8.34
CA GLY A 66 0.18 7.62 7.32
C GLY A 66 0.13 9.08 6.85
N VAL A 67 0.34 10.04 7.75
CA VAL A 67 0.38 11.49 7.41
C VAL A 67 1.45 11.80 6.36
N ARG A 68 2.60 11.10 6.40
CA ARG A 68 3.66 11.28 5.39
C ARG A 68 3.26 10.74 4.01
N HIS A 69 2.58 9.60 3.97
CA HIS A 69 2.09 8.99 2.72
C HIS A 69 0.87 9.70 2.11
N PHE A 70 0.08 10.46 2.88
CA PHE A 70 -0.98 11.28 2.30
C PHE A 70 -0.45 12.35 1.32
N SER A 71 0.80 12.81 1.47
CA SER A 71 1.41 13.73 0.49
C SER A 71 1.81 13.00 -0.80
N GLU A 72 2.28 11.76 -0.69
CA GLU A 72 2.73 10.95 -1.82
C GLU A 72 1.56 10.37 -2.62
N MET A 73 0.42 10.10 -1.99
CA MET A 73 -0.77 9.59 -2.71
C MET A 73 -1.33 10.57 -3.75
N ARG A 74 -1.15 11.88 -3.55
CA ARG A 74 -1.52 12.88 -4.57
C ARG A 74 -0.56 12.88 -5.76
N SER A 75 0.72 12.58 -5.52
CA SER A 75 1.77 12.54 -6.53
C SER A 75 1.77 11.21 -7.31
N ALA A 76 1.57 10.09 -6.63
CA ALA A 76 1.52 8.75 -7.22
C ALA A 76 0.34 8.58 -8.20
N LYS A 77 -0.81 9.22 -7.92
CA LYS A 77 -1.94 9.27 -8.88
C LYS A 77 -1.62 10.09 -10.14
N LYS A 78 -0.75 11.08 -10.03
CA LYS A 78 -0.34 11.94 -11.15
C LYS A 78 0.64 11.21 -12.07
N GLU A 79 1.59 10.48 -11.51
CA GLU A 79 2.53 9.67 -12.28
C GLU A 79 1.83 8.53 -13.02
N THR A 80 0.92 7.79 -12.39
CA THR A 80 0.18 6.73 -13.08
C THR A 80 -0.72 7.28 -14.18
N SER A 81 -1.38 8.42 -13.97
CA SER A 81 -2.16 9.08 -15.01
C SER A 81 -1.30 9.57 -16.16
N ARG A 82 -0.10 10.09 -15.88
CA ARG A 82 0.82 10.58 -16.91
C ARG A 82 1.39 9.44 -17.74
N LEU A 83 1.84 8.36 -17.10
CA LEU A 83 2.30 7.16 -17.79
C LEU A 83 1.18 6.51 -18.61
N ALA A 84 -0.05 6.50 -18.11
CA ALA A 84 -1.20 5.99 -18.88
C ALA A 84 -1.47 6.83 -20.13
N THR A 85 -1.37 8.16 -20.06
CA THR A 85 -1.50 9.03 -21.23
C THR A 85 -0.36 8.85 -22.23
N GLU A 86 0.89 8.69 -21.76
CA GLU A 86 2.03 8.43 -22.65
C GLU A 86 1.89 7.09 -23.40
N VAL A 87 1.35 6.05 -22.76
CA VAL A 87 1.04 4.76 -23.42
C VAL A 87 -0.08 4.91 -24.46
N ASP A 88 -1.15 5.64 -24.13
CA ASP A 88 -2.28 5.89 -25.03
C ASP A 88 -1.85 6.73 -26.26
N ASP A 89 -1.02 7.75 -26.05
CA ASP A 89 -0.47 8.58 -27.13
C ASP A 89 0.43 7.76 -28.06
N LEU A 90 1.32 6.93 -27.50
CA LEU A 90 2.19 6.03 -28.26
C LEU A 90 1.41 4.97 -29.04
N GLU A 91 0.36 4.38 -28.44
CA GLU A 91 -0.54 3.47 -29.15
C GLU A 91 -1.27 4.19 -30.28
N SER A 92 -1.71 5.43 -30.06
CA SER A 92 -2.36 6.24 -31.10
C SER A 92 -1.40 6.64 -32.23
N GLU A 93 -0.11 6.85 -31.95
CA GLU A 93 0.91 7.11 -32.98
C GLU A 93 1.24 5.84 -33.77
N LEU A 94 1.24 4.67 -33.13
CA LEU A 94 1.40 3.37 -33.79
C LEU A 94 0.17 3.04 -34.66
N ASP A 95 -1.04 3.36 -34.21
CA ASP A 95 -2.29 3.16 -34.95
C ASP A 95 -2.45 4.18 -36.10
N LYS A 96 -1.95 5.41 -35.92
CA LYS A 96 -1.91 6.46 -36.95
C LYS A 96 -0.71 6.37 -37.88
N LYS A 97 0.28 5.51 -37.63
CA LYS A 97 1.31 5.16 -38.62
C LYS A 97 0.72 4.07 -39.50
N PRO A 98 0.11 4.40 -40.66
CA PRO A 98 -0.26 3.36 -41.61
C PRO A 98 1.00 2.58 -41.94
N ALA A 99 0.87 1.25 -41.96
CA ALA A 99 1.86 0.30 -42.41
C ALA A 99 2.62 0.82 -43.64
N LYS A 100 3.74 1.50 -43.39
CA LYS A 100 4.88 1.58 -44.28
C LYS A 100 6.04 0.94 -43.56
N VAL A 101 5.89 -0.37 -43.32
CA VAL A 101 7.03 -1.25 -43.42
C VAL A 101 7.36 -1.24 -44.90
N ASP A 102 8.34 -0.42 -45.27
CA ASP A 102 8.88 -0.38 -46.63
C ASP A 102 9.46 -1.76 -46.96
N GLN A 103 8.61 -2.63 -47.47
CA GLN A 103 8.94 -3.86 -48.19
C GLN A 103 9.49 -3.47 -49.57
N LYS A 104 10.58 -2.70 -49.60
CA LYS A 104 11.27 -2.30 -50.84
C LYS A 104 12.80 -2.28 -50.73
N ASP A 105 13.37 -2.93 -49.71
CA ASP A 105 14.84 -2.94 -49.51
C ASP A 105 15.48 -4.33 -49.39
N TYR A 106 14.76 -5.42 -49.71
CA TYR A 106 15.36 -6.78 -49.73
C TYR A 106 15.34 -7.49 -51.09
N THR A 107 14.83 -6.85 -52.15
CA THR A 107 14.87 -7.42 -53.51
C THR A 107 15.14 -6.30 -54.52
N GLU A 108 16.41 -5.90 -54.66
CA GLU A 108 17.03 -5.34 -55.88
C GLU A 108 18.31 -4.57 -55.53
N GLY A 109 19.33 -5.30 -55.06
CA GLY A 109 20.64 -4.72 -54.76
C GLY A 109 21.79 -5.71 -54.86
N GLY A 110 21.61 -6.81 -55.61
CA GLY A 110 22.60 -7.86 -55.82
C GLY A 110 22.89 -8.10 -57.30
N GLY A 111 22.96 -7.03 -58.10
CA GLY A 111 23.29 -7.08 -59.52
C GLY A 111 24.62 -6.39 -59.81
N ALA A 112 25.74 -7.06 -59.53
CA ALA A 112 27.04 -6.63 -60.02
C ALA A 112 27.04 -6.63 -61.55
N LYS A 113 27.14 -5.44 -62.16
CA LYS A 113 27.17 -5.25 -63.62
C LYS A 113 28.56 -5.64 -64.16
N PRO A 114 28.67 -6.48 -65.22
CA PRO A 114 29.96 -6.90 -65.75
C PRO A 114 30.68 -5.73 -66.44
N ARG A 115 31.95 -5.53 -66.05
CA ARG A 115 32.90 -4.60 -66.68
C ARG A 115 33.13 -5.03 -68.12
N LYS A 116 32.69 -4.23 -69.09
CA LYS A 116 33.02 -4.44 -70.51
C LYS A 116 34.53 -4.29 -70.68
N LEU A 117 35.19 -5.40 -71.00
CA LEU A 117 36.54 -5.41 -71.56
C LEU A 117 36.47 -4.87 -72.99
N ALA A 118 37.29 -3.85 -73.24
CA ALA A 118 37.41 -3.19 -74.52
C ALA A 118 37.82 -4.17 -75.61
N LYS A 119 37.18 -4.03 -76.77
CA LYS A 119 37.61 -4.61 -78.03
C LYS A 119 38.88 -3.87 -78.47
N GLY A 120 39.96 -4.61 -78.70
CA GLY A 120 41.18 -4.14 -79.36
C GLY A 120 41.67 -5.27 -80.25
N ASP A 121 41.88 -4.93 -81.52
CA ASP A 121 42.39 -5.77 -82.60
C ASP A 121 43.83 -6.27 -82.33
#